data_AF-A0A0C2ZHH2-F1
#
_entry.id   AF-A0A0C2ZHH2-F1
#
_cell.length_a   1.000
_cell.length_b   1.000
_cell.length_c   1.000
_cell.angle_alpha   90.00
_cell.angle_beta   90.00
_cell.angle_gamma   90.00
#
_symmetry.space_group_name_H-M   'P 1'
#
loop_
_entity.id
_entity.type
_entity.pdbx_description
1 polymer ?
#
loop_
_entity_poly.entity_id
_entity_poly.type
_entity_poly.pdbx_seq_one_letter_code
_entity_poly.pdbx_strand_id
1 'polypeptide(L)'
;MKRLITLTLLAFALGSCGGQSCPNSVEVLAIDALCNESDDTALYTPLQKGDIVTKEEEESIVHILHNQNNEKFICIERGKASIIRGV
;
A
#
# COMPACT_ATOMS: atom_id res chain seq x y z
N MET A 1 5.39 6.33 -51.21
CA MET A 1 5.53 5.14 -50.32
C MET A 1 6.21 5.59 -49.04
N LYS A 2 5.47 5.72 -47.93
CA LYS A 2 6.01 6.20 -46.64
C LYS A 2 6.45 4.99 -45.81
N ARG A 3 7.73 4.95 -45.42
CA ARG A 3 8.32 3.90 -44.58
C ARG A 3 7.84 4.10 -43.13
N LEU A 4 7.10 3.13 -42.58
CA LEU A 4 6.87 3.04 -41.14
C LEU A 4 8.13 2.42 -40.51
N ILE A 5 8.80 3.18 -39.63
CA ILE A 5 9.83 2.63 -38.74
C ILE A 5 9.10 2.30 -37.44
N THR A 6 8.74 1.04 -37.26
CA THR A 6 8.32 0.50 -35.96
C THR A 6 9.54 0.43 -35.05
N LEU A 7 9.75 1.45 -34.22
CA LEU A 7 10.64 1.36 -33.06
C LEU A 7 9.98 0.45 -32.03
N THR A 8 10.27 -0.85 -32.09
CA THR A 8 10.09 -1.75 -30.97
C THR A 8 11.13 -1.40 -29.92
N LEU A 9 10.78 -0.55 -28.95
CA LEU A 9 11.52 -0.45 -27.70
C LEU A 9 11.40 -1.79 -26.97
N LEU A 10 12.45 -2.61 -27.04
CA LEU A 10 12.69 -3.62 -26.01
C LEU A 10 12.99 -2.86 -24.71
N ALA A 11 11.98 -2.66 -23.88
CA ALA A 11 12.19 -2.29 -22.49
C ALA A 11 12.82 -3.51 -21.80
N PHE A 12 14.10 -3.37 -21.48
CA PHE A 12 14.88 -4.32 -20.71
C PHE A 12 14.14 -4.65 -19.41
N ALA A 13 13.74 -5.92 -19.26
CA ALA A 13 13.49 -6.51 -17.97
C ALA A 13 14.82 -6.58 -17.22
N LEU A 14 15.18 -5.52 -16.49
CA LEU A 14 16.21 -5.58 -15.46
C LEU A 14 15.62 -6.30 -14.24
N GLY A 15 15.53 -7.62 -14.36
CA GLY A 15 15.38 -8.51 -13.21
C GLY A 15 16.72 -8.65 -12.51
N SER A 16 16.82 -8.13 -11.29
CA SER A 16 17.83 -8.56 -10.32
C SER A 16 17.28 -8.46 -8.90
N CYS A 17 16.32 -9.33 -8.57
CA CYS A 17 16.19 -9.82 -7.20
C CYS A 17 17.06 -11.06 -7.07
N GLY A 18 18.32 -10.83 -6.66
CA GLY A 18 19.25 -11.91 -6.40
C GLY A 18 18.87 -12.62 -5.11
N GLY A 19 18.42 -13.88 -5.21
CA GLY A 19 18.52 -14.89 -4.15
C GLY A 19 17.76 -14.67 -2.83
N GLN A 20 17.06 -13.56 -2.64
CA GLN A 20 16.24 -13.27 -1.47
C GLN A 20 14.97 -12.55 -1.95
N SER A 21 13.82 -12.93 -1.38
CA SER A 21 12.51 -12.36 -1.71
C SER A 21 12.62 -10.86 -1.87
N CYS A 22 12.28 -10.35 -3.06
CA CYS A 22 12.04 -8.93 -3.25
C CYS A 22 11.10 -8.46 -2.13
N PRO A 23 11.32 -7.27 -1.53
CA PRO A 23 10.43 -6.79 -0.49
C PRO A 23 9.00 -6.78 -1.04
N ASN A 24 8.13 -7.32 -0.19
CA ASN A 24 6.71 -7.49 -0.41
C ASN A 24 6.07 -6.22 -0.98
N SER A 25 5.09 -6.40 -1.84
CA SER A 25 4.35 -5.33 -2.53
C SER A 25 4.05 -4.17 -1.58
N VAL A 26 4.50 -2.97 -1.95
CA VAL A 26 4.13 -1.73 -1.29
C VAL A 26 2.77 -1.31 -1.81
N GLU A 27 1.80 -1.22 -0.91
CA GLU A 27 0.48 -0.70 -1.21
C GLU A 27 0.41 0.75 -0.71
N VAL A 28 0.22 1.69 -1.63
CA VAL A 28 0.05 3.11 -1.29
C VAL A 28 -1.43 3.36 -1.07
N LEU A 29 -1.77 3.76 0.15
CA LEU A 29 -3.14 4.08 0.54
C LEU A 29 -3.30 5.60 0.57
N ALA A 30 -4.23 6.11 -0.23
CA ALA A 30 -4.64 7.51 -0.16
C ALA A 30 -5.90 7.63 0.70
N ILE A 31 -6.01 8.77 1.40
CA ILE A 31 -7.12 9.21 2.26
C ILE A 31 -8.43 8.47 1.97
N ASP A 32 -8.88 7.70 2.96
CA ASP A 32 -10.22 7.13 2.95
C ASP A 32 -10.79 7.28 4.36
N ALA A 33 -11.94 7.94 4.41
CA ALA A 33 -12.86 8.03 5.54
C ALA A 33 -12.52 8.97 6.72
N LEU A 34 -13.61 9.55 7.26
CA LEU A 34 -13.69 10.04 8.63
C LEU A 34 -13.46 8.83 9.54
N CYS A 35 -12.25 8.66 10.07
CA CYS A 35 -11.94 7.53 10.94
C CYS A 35 -12.82 7.57 12.20
N ASN A 36 -13.82 6.71 12.25
CA ASN A 36 -14.71 6.59 13.38
C ASN A 36 -14.69 5.14 13.86
N GLU A 37 -14.42 4.96 15.15
CA GLU A 37 -14.34 3.64 15.80
C GLU A 37 -15.68 2.89 15.79
N SER A 38 -16.78 3.60 15.52
CA SER A 38 -18.13 3.02 15.36
C SER A 38 -18.52 2.72 13.91
N ASP A 39 -17.66 3.05 12.95
CA ASP A 39 -17.92 2.76 11.53
C ASP A 39 -17.70 1.29 11.22
N ASP A 40 -18.35 0.84 10.15
CA ASP A 40 -18.18 -0.50 9.60
C ASP A 40 -16.72 -0.72 9.17
N THR A 41 -16.01 -1.60 9.88
CA THR A 41 -14.60 -1.93 9.63
C THR A 41 -14.36 -2.52 8.23
N ALA A 42 -15.41 -2.91 7.50
CA ALA A 42 -15.32 -3.34 6.10
C ALA A 42 -14.78 -2.26 5.15
N LEU A 43 -14.85 -0.98 5.55
CA LEU A 43 -14.33 0.15 4.77
C LEU A 43 -12.84 0.41 4.99
N TYR A 44 -12.22 -0.27 5.96
CA TYR A 44 -10.81 -0.05 6.33
C TYR A 44 -9.91 -1.16 5.78
N THR A 45 -8.65 -0.82 5.50
CA THR A 45 -7.70 -1.81 5.00
C THR A 45 -7.24 -2.70 6.16
N PRO A 46 -7.40 -4.04 6.07
CA PRO A 46 -6.94 -4.94 7.11
C PRO A 46 -5.41 -5.00 7.15
N LEU A 47 -4.86 -5.08 8.36
CA LEU A 47 -3.44 -5.26 8.62
C LEU A 47 -3.14 -6.72 8.97
N GLN A 48 -2.03 -7.20 8.42
CA GLN A 48 -1.51 -8.54 8.67
C GLN A 48 -0.32 -8.48 9.62
N LYS A 49 -0.01 -9.62 10.23
CA LYS A 49 1.17 -9.72 11.08
C LYS A 49 2.42 -9.51 10.23
N GLY A 50 3.26 -8.56 10.64
CA GLY A 50 4.49 -8.22 9.92
C GLY A 50 4.33 -7.04 8.96
N ASP A 51 3.11 -6.52 8.77
CA ASP A 51 2.91 -5.28 8.03
C ASP A 51 3.65 -4.12 8.69
N ILE A 52 4.28 -3.28 7.86
CA ILE A 52 4.93 -2.04 8.27
C ILE A 52 4.16 -0.89 7.65
N VAL A 53 3.65 0.01 8.49
CA VAL A 53 2.91 1.20 8.07
C VAL A 53 3.83 2.41 8.13
N THR A 54 3.93 3.14 7.03
CA THR A 54 4.77 4.34 6.93
C THR A 54 3.91 5.54 6.57
N LYS A 55 4.12 6.67 7.26
CA LYS A 55 3.54 7.96 6.85
C LYS A 55 4.36 8.52 5.70
N GLU A 56 3.69 8.89 4.61
CA GLU A 56 4.34 9.46 3.42
C GLU A 56 4.34 11.00 3.45
N GLU A 57 3.47 11.59 4.25
CA GLU A 57 3.37 13.05 4.42
C GLU A 57 3.44 13.41 5.91
N GLU A 58 4.07 14.56 6.24
CA GLU A 58 4.32 15.00 7.62
C GLU A 58 3.03 15.18 8.44
N GLU A 59 1.99 15.70 7.79
CA GLU A 59 0.68 15.97 8.40
C GLU A 59 -0.26 14.76 8.42
N SER A 60 0.25 13.56 8.09
CA SER A 60 -0.58 12.36 8.03
C SER A 60 -1.01 11.90 9.42
N ILE A 61 -2.31 11.62 9.55
CA ILE A 61 -2.92 11.04 10.74
C ILE A 61 -3.42 9.64 10.37
N VAL A 62 -2.83 8.64 11.02
CA VAL A 62 -3.11 7.22 10.79
C VAL A 62 -3.60 6.60 12.08
N HIS A 63 -4.76 5.97 12.02
CA HIS A 63 -5.37 5.23 13.11
C HIS A 63 -5.23 3.74 12.88
N ILE A 64 -4.90 3.01 13.94
CA ILE A 64 -4.90 1.55 13.95
C ILE A 64 -6.07 1.12 14.81
N LEU A 65 -7.12 0.63 14.15
CA LEU A 65 -8.36 0.22 14.78
C LEU A 65 -8.34 -1.29 15.07
N HIS A 66 -9.02 -1.69 16.12
CA HIS A 66 -9.09 -3.08 16.58
C HIS A 66 -10.54 -3.49 16.71
N ASN A 67 -10.91 -4.62 16.10
CA ASN A 67 -12.25 -5.19 16.30
C ASN A 67 -12.26 -6.20 17.46
N GLN A 68 -13.45 -6.73 17.76
CA GLN A 68 -13.67 -7.70 18.84
C GLN A 68 -12.95 -9.04 18.63
N ASN A 69 -12.53 -9.35 17.40
CA ASN A 69 -11.79 -10.55 17.03
C ASN A 69 -10.27 -10.35 17.05
N ASN A 70 -9.78 -9.21 17.57
CA ASN A 70 -8.38 -8.77 17.51
C ASN A 70 -7.80 -8.58 16.11
N GLU A 71 -8.65 -8.46 15.09
CA GLU A 71 -8.21 -8.04 13.76
C GLU A 71 -7.90 -6.54 13.80
N LYS A 72 -6.83 -6.16 13.10
CA LYS A 72 -6.35 -4.79 13.04
C LYS A 72 -6.65 -4.21 11.69
N PHE A 73 -7.07 -2.95 11.67
CA PHE A 73 -7.37 -2.23 10.45
C PHE A 73 -6.66 -0.88 10.50
N ILE A 74 -6.29 -0.38 9.33
CA ILE A 74 -5.72 0.95 9.18
C ILE A 74 -6.76 1.89 8.58
N CYS A 75 -6.87 3.08 9.18
CA CYS A 75 -7.65 4.19 8.66
C CYS A 75 -6.75 5.43 8.56
N ILE A 76 -6.87 6.19 7.46
CA ILE A 76 -6.05 7.38 7.19
C ILE A 76 -6.97 8.60 7.21
N GLU A 77 -7.06 9.25 8.37
CA GLU A 77 -7.93 10.42 8.56
C GLU A 77 -7.46 11.62 7.73
N ARG A 78 -6.14 11.75 7.58
CA ARG A 78 -5.50 12.83 6.82
C ARG A 78 -4.17 12.36 6.23
N GLY A 79 -3.82 12.87 5.05
CA GLY A 79 -2.51 12.68 4.42
C GLY A 79 -2.38 11.35 3.67
N LYS A 80 -1.18 10.79 3.59
CA LYS A 80 -0.93 9.52 2.88
C LYS A 80 -0.09 8.58 3.72
N ALA A 81 -0.37 7.29 3.56
CA ALA A 81 0.45 6.25 4.15
C ALA A 81 0.68 5.12 3.15
N SER A 82 1.78 4.39 3.34
CA SER A 82 2.04 3.15 2.63
C SER A 82 2.06 1.99 3.60
N ILE A 83 1.72 0.81 3.09
CA ILE A 83 1.87 -0.45 3.80
C ILE A 83 2.86 -1.30 3.02
N ILE A 84 3.93 -1.71 3.70
CA ILE A 84 4.79 -2.79 3.24
C ILE A 84 4.25 -4.06 3.89
N ARG A 85 3.75 -5.00 3.08
CA ARG A 85 3.12 -6.22 3.61
C ARG A 85 4.14 -7.14 4.27
N GLY A 86 3.82 -7.74 5.41
CA GLY A 86 4.62 -8.81 6.02
C GLY A 86 4.36 -10.16 5.36
N VAL A 87 5.36 -11.05 5.32
CA VAL A 87 5.20 -12.48 4.96
C VAL A 87 5.38 -13.37 6.18
#